data_AF-A0A922EF87-F1
#
_entry.id   AF-A0A922EF87-F1
#
_cell.length_a   1.000
_cell.length_b   1.000
_cell.length_c   1.000
_cell.angle_alpha   90.00
_cell.angle_beta   90.00
_cell.angle_gamma   90.00
#
_symmetry.space_group_name_H-M   'P 1'
#
loop_
_entity.id
_entity.type
_entity.pdbx_description
1 polymer ?
#
loop_
_entity_poly.entity_id
_entity_poly.type
_entity_poly.pdbx_seq_one_letter_code
_entity_poly.pdbx_strand_id
1 'polypeptide(L)'
;MENQHFSHHHPLTLVLINQSGYRCGICYERLATGSDYYGCKVCNFYIHKSCAEYSHELQHPSHPKHLLLLQLHRLDLCTNCSSGMFDFKYKCPHCHEFYLCPKCAFLPLTKKAENHDHPLNLMQKLLSFTCDHCLKKGNSMPYFCPTCLFIVHSECTSLPLTIRPSTIQAAIHDHPLTLMPSFLMSLTCNACGNEIKGRTFYFCATCSFVAHLDCAPLPSIVKVKRHKHPLNLIYSLPADQSKCRVCRLCAKMVDTNYGVYYCSSQDFVAHLHCATCKEERDETFVPNSKEDHHDKSIDSLPYIVKKTKPEGDRIEVHTEIKHFSHEHDLKLNDELGINQKCDACIRSISRPPFYTCAPCGFCLHKSCAELSRKLRHPLHQHPLKLLLREQKPFRCDACWQPCNGFDYRCDKCYFELDVQCSLIPDILTHTSHKHQLILASSSENKKCSSCGLYGRYNFSCVDCEFTLDFKCLAQPHTMNCNKHDHPFTLCYTSEDDSSEYYCDICEDKRDPKYWFYYCADCNYPAHLECILGKYPNLKFGKTFKYDIHQHPLALVQKTFAQCSQCGNVSVEDLAYECAECNFIIHRRCI
;
A
#
# COMPACT_ATOMS: atom_id res chain seq x y z
N MET A 1 -17.63 -22.67 48.35
CA MET A 1 -17.04 -23.62 47.38
C MET A 1 -15.84 -22.95 46.75
N GLU A 2 -14.66 -23.53 46.92
CA GLU A 2 -13.43 -23.10 46.28
C GLU A 2 -13.32 -23.80 44.91
N ASN A 3 -13.07 -23.05 43.84
CA ASN A 3 -12.89 -23.59 42.50
C ASN A 3 -11.44 -23.35 42.06
N GLN A 4 -10.66 -24.41 41.86
CA GLN A 4 -9.32 -24.32 41.30
C GLN A 4 -9.41 -24.37 39.77
N HIS A 5 -9.54 -23.21 39.15
CA HIS A 5 -9.69 -23.07 37.70
C HIS A 5 -8.32 -22.99 37.02
N PHE A 6 -8.08 -23.77 35.96
CA PHE A 6 -6.77 -23.87 35.26
C PHE A 6 -6.21 -22.53 34.74
N SER A 7 -7.06 -21.52 34.55
CA SER A 7 -6.64 -20.19 34.09
C SER A 7 -5.91 -19.37 35.16
N HIS A 8 -5.91 -19.79 36.43
CA HIS A 8 -5.30 -19.02 37.52
C HIS A 8 -4.79 -19.94 38.64
N HIS A 9 -3.60 -19.63 39.18
CA HIS A 9 -2.93 -20.49 40.16
C HIS A 9 -3.58 -20.50 41.55
N HIS A 10 -4.31 -19.45 41.92
CA HIS A 10 -5.00 -19.38 43.21
C HIS A 10 -6.43 -19.91 43.12
N PRO A 11 -6.94 -20.57 44.17
CA PRO A 11 -8.35 -20.96 44.23
C PRO A 11 -9.25 -19.73 44.13
N LEU A 12 -10.23 -19.81 43.23
CA LEU A 12 -11.22 -18.78 43.03
C LEU A 12 -12.40 -19.03 43.96
N THR A 13 -12.86 -17.97 44.62
CA THR A 13 -14.04 -18.01 45.49
C THR A 13 -15.13 -17.15 44.88
N LEU A 14 -16.38 -17.39 45.28
CA LEU A 14 -17.49 -16.55 44.87
C LEU A 14 -17.35 -15.16 45.52
N VAL A 15 -17.29 -14.10 44.72
CA VAL A 15 -17.13 -12.71 45.16
C VAL A 15 -18.18 -11.83 44.49
N LEU A 16 -18.81 -10.98 45.29
CA LEU A 16 -19.70 -9.92 44.82
C LEU A 16 -18.86 -8.68 44.47
N ILE A 17 -18.96 -8.20 43.22
CA ILE A 17 -18.24 -6.99 42.78
C ILE A 17 -19.17 -5.78 42.86
N ASN A 18 -18.82 -4.83 43.74
CA ASN A 18 -19.60 -3.61 44.00
C ASN A 18 -19.04 -2.36 43.30
N GLN A 19 -17.94 -2.49 42.56
CA GLN A 19 -17.28 -1.39 41.85
C GLN A 19 -17.24 -1.67 40.34
N SER A 20 -17.38 -0.62 39.53
CA SER A 20 -17.33 -0.72 38.07
C SER A 20 -15.89 -0.69 37.56
N GLY A 21 -15.61 -1.38 36.46
CA GLY A 21 -14.30 -1.33 35.78
C GLY A 21 -13.54 -2.66 35.68
N TYR A 22 -13.96 -3.70 36.40
CA TYR A 22 -13.37 -5.04 36.28
C TYR A 22 -13.82 -5.76 35.01
N ARG A 23 -12.91 -6.56 34.44
CA ARG A 23 -13.17 -7.39 33.26
C ARG A 23 -12.94 -8.86 33.58
N CYS A 24 -13.67 -9.73 32.89
CA CYS A 24 -13.46 -11.17 32.99
C CYS A 24 -12.09 -11.54 32.42
N GLY A 25 -11.27 -12.27 33.16
CA GLY A 25 -9.94 -12.71 32.73
C GLY A 25 -9.93 -13.70 31.56
N ILE A 26 -11.08 -14.26 31.18
CA ILE A 26 -11.21 -15.23 30.08
C ILE A 26 -11.86 -14.59 28.83
N CYS A 27 -13.06 -13.99 28.97
CA CYS A 27 -13.78 -13.40 27.84
C CYS A 27 -13.55 -11.88 27.67
N TYR A 28 -12.82 -11.23 28.59
CA TYR A 28 -12.49 -9.80 28.59
C TYR A 28 -13.69 -8.82 28.57
N GLU A 29 -14.92 -9.32 28.72
CA GLU A 29 -16.11 -8.50 28.88
C GLU A 29 -16.17 -7.84 30.27
N ARG A 30 -16.87 -6.71 30.36
CA ARG A 30 -17.06 -5.99 31.62
C ARG A 30 -17.93 -6.83 32.57
N LEU A 31 -17.49 -6.91 33.81
CA LEU A 31 -18.27 -7.52 34.89
C LEU A 31 -19.31 -6.50 35.36
N ALA A 32 -20.59 -6.88 35.33
CA ALA A 32 -21.69 -6.08 35.84
C ALA A 32 -21.64 -5.98 37.38
N THR A 33 -21.90 -4.80 37.92
CA THR A 33 -21.97 -4.56 39.36
C THR A 33 -23.19 -5.24 39.97
N GLY A 34 -23.05 -5.84 41.16
CA GLY A 34 -24.16 -6.50 41.86
C GLY A 34 -24.47 -7.93 41.41
N SER A 35 -23.59 -8.55 40.62
CA SER A 35 -23.63 -9.98 40.31
C SER A 35 -22.45 -10.72 40.95
N ASP A 36 -22.64 -12.02 41.19
CA ASP A 36 -21.60 -12.90 41.73
C ASP A 36 -20.64 -13.40 40.64
N TYR A 37 -19.33 -13.39 40.93
CA TYR A 37 -18.27 -13.87 40.05
C TYR A 37 -17.30 -14.79 40.79
N TYR A 38 -16.51 -15.59 40.06
CA TYR A 38 -15.38 -16.29 40.67
C TYR A 38 -14.17 -15.35 40.66
N GLY A 39 -13.63 -15.06 41.85
CA GLY A 39 -12.57 -14.08 42.04
C GLY A 39 -11.44 -14.57 42.95
N CYS A 40 -10.22 -14.16 42.62
CA CYS A 40 -9.06 -14.26 43.51
C CYS A 40 -8.88 -12.93 44.24
N LYS A 41 -9.02 -12.96 45.58
CA LYS A 41 -8.83 -11.77 46.43
C LYS A 41 -7.37 -11.30 46.51
N VAL A 42 -6.41 -12.14 46.13
CA VAL A 42 -4.97 -11.85 46.18
C VAL A 42 -4.49 -11.14 44.90
N CYS A 43 -5.01 -11.53 43.74
CA CYS A 43 -4.49 -11.09 42.43
C CYS A 43 -5.46 -10.22 41.61
N ASN A 44 -6.63 -9.86 42.16
CA ASN A 44 -7.68 -9.12 41.43
C ASN A 44 -8.05 -9.77 40.08
N PHE A 45 -8.03 -11.10 40.01
CA PHE A 45 -8.43 -11.87 38.83
C PHE A 45 -9.87 -12.36 39.01
N TYR A 46 -10.75 -12.04 38.06
CA TYR A 46 -12.18 -12.33 38.14
C TYR A 46 -12.68 -12.99 36.85
N ILE A 47 -13.58 -13.97 36.95
CA ILE A 47 -14.20 -14.61 35.80
C ILE A 47 -15.71 -14.77 35.99
N HIS A 48 -16.46 -14.74 34.88
CA HIS A 48 -17.87 -15.10 34.87
C HIS A 48 -18.07 -16.54 35.35
N LYS A 49 -19.21 -16.81 36.00
CA LYS A 49 -19.62 -18.19 36.32
C LYS A 49 -19.63 -19.07 35.06
N SER A 50 -20.20 -18.56 33.96
CA SER A 50 -20.21 -19.24 32.65
C SER A 50 -18.82 -19.42 32.04
N CYS A 51 -17.87 -18.51 32.29
CA CYS A 51 -16.49 -18.70 31.82
C CYS A 51 -15.70 -19.71 32.66
N ALA A 52 -16.11 -19.94 33.91
CA ALA A 52 -15.52 -20.97 34.78
C ALA A 52 -15.95 -22.40 34.40
N GLU A 53 -16.99 -22.53 33.57
CA GLU A 53 -17.48 -23.81 33.04
C GLU A 53 -16.75 -24.22 31.75
N TYR A 54 -15.92 -23.33 31.17
CA TYR A 54 -15.15 -23.66 29.99
C TYR A 54 -14.12 -24.75 30.31
N SER A 55 -14.12 -25.82 29.53
CA SER A 55 -13.13 -26.89 29.69
C SER A 55 -11.75 -26.46 29.20
N HIS A 56 -10.70 -26.94 29.86
CA HIS A 56 -9.32 -26.74 29.41
C HIS A 56 -9.07 -27.40 28.04
N GLU A 57 -9.74 -28.53 27.79
CA GLU A 57 -9.66 -29.29 26.54
C GLU A 57 -11.00 -29.24 25.81
N LEU A 58 -10.98 -29.03 24.50
CA LEU A 58 -12.17 -28.95 23.66
C LEU A 58 -11.98 -29.77 22.39
N GLN A 59 -12.86 -30.74 22.17
CA GLN A 59 -13.02 -31.39 20.87
C GLN A 59 -14.02 -30.58 20.03
N HIS A 60 -13.51 -29.79 19.08
CA HIS A 60 -14.36 -28.91 18.27
C HIS A 60 -14.68 -29.56 16.91
N PRO A 61 -15.95 -29.54 16.44
CA PRO A 61 -16.32 -30.16 15.16
C PRO A 61 -15.61 -29.60 13.93
N SER A 62 -15.22 -28.31 13.95
CA SER A 62 -14.40 -27.70 12.87
C SER A 62 -12.95 -28.17 12.85
N HIS A 63 -12.52 -28.87 13.89
CA HIS A 63 -11.16 -29.39 14.04
C HIS A 63 -11.18 -30.78 14.68
N PRO A 64 -11.88 -31.76 14.08
CA PRO A 64 -12.27 -32.99 14.77
C PRO A 64 -11.10 -33.95 15.01
N LYS A 65 -9.99 -33.77 14.30
CA LYS A 65 -8.81 -34.64 14.34
C LYS A 65 -7.93 -34.40 15.57
N HIS A 66 -7.95 -33.20 16.17
CA HIS A 66 -7.08 -32.86 17.29
C HIS A 66 -7.85 -32.08 18.36
N LEU A 67 -7.55 -32.36 19.64
CA LEU A 67 -8.04 -31.59 20.77
C LEU A 67 -7.46 -30.18 20.77
N LEU A 68 -8.28 -29.19 21.12
CA LEU A 68 -7.87 -27.81 21.31
C LEU A 68 -7.68 -27.53 22.80
N LEU A 69 -6.59 -26.85 23.15
CA LEU A 69 -6.25 -26.49 24.52
C LEU A 69 -6.46 -25.00 24.76
N LEU A 70 -7.16 -24.64 25.84
CA LEU A 70 -7.35 -23.23 26.21
C LEU A 70 -6.08 -22.68 26.86
N GLN A 71 -5.35 -21.83 26.14
CA GLN A 71 -4.07 -21.28 26.56
C GLN A 71 -4.04 -19.75 26.47
N LEU A 72 -3.18 -19.12 27.26
CA LEU A 72 -2.93 -17.69 27.20
C LEU A 72 -2.16 -17.34 25.92
N HIS A 73 -2.73 -16.52 25.02
CA HIS A 73 -2.11 -16.13 23.75
C HIS A 73 -2.51 -14.70 23.35
N ARG A 74 -1.59 -13.74 23.56
CA ARG A 74 -1.87 -12.29 23.47
C ARG A 74 -1.80 -11.68 22.05
N LEU A 75 -1.25 -12.40 21.07
CA LEU A 75 -0.93 -11.79 19.75
C LEU A 75 -1.74 -12.35 18.56
N ASP A 76 -2.28 -13.57 18.66
CA ASP A 76 -2.95 -14.23 17.52
C ASP A 76 -4.43 -13.85 17.42
N LEU A 77 -4.96 -13.68 16.21
CA LEU A 77 -6.38 -13.37 15.99
C LEU A 77 -7.23 -14.66 16.05
N CYS A 78 -8.45 -14.56 16.56
CA CYS A 78 -9.42 -15.66 16.46
C CYS A 78 -9.72 -15.97 14.98
N THR A 79 -9.56 -17.22 14.56
CA THR A 79 -9.82 -17.68 13.19
C THR A 79 -11.26 -17.38 12.73
N ASN A 80 -12.23 -17.33 13.65
CA ASN A 80 -13.64 -17.09 13.29
C ASN A 80 -14.04 -15.61 13.29
N CYS A 81 -13.78 -14.88 14.37
CA CYS A 81 -14.22 -13.47 14.50
C CYS A 81 -13.11 -12.46 14.24
N SER A 82 -11.89 -12.91 13.90
CA SER A 82 -10.70 -12.07 13.69
C SER A 82 -10.38 -11.12 14.86
N SER A 83 -10.93 -11.37 16.05
CA SER A 83 -10.73 -10.54 17.23
C SER A 83 -9.48 -10.98 18.00
N GLY A 84 -8.61 -10.02 18.31
CA GLY A 84 -7.45 -10.19 19.20
C GLY A 84 -7.74 -9.86 20.66
N MET A 85 -8.98 -9.47 21.02
CA MET A 85 -9.30 -8.94 22.36
C MET A 85 -9.32 -9.97 23.49
N PHE A 86 -9.12 -11.25 23.18
CA PHE A 86 -9.17 -12.34 24.15
C PHE A 86 -7.76 -12.82 24.49
N ASP A 87 -7.42 -12.78 25.78
CA ASP A 87 -6.15 -13.27 26.30
C ASP A 87 -6.06 -14.80 26.32
N PHE A 88 -7.19 -15.51 26.50
CA PHE A 88 -7.26 -16.97 26.43
C PHE A 88 -7.89 -17.42 25.10
N LYS A 89 -7.28 -18.40 24.42
CA LYS A 89 -7.75 -18.97 23.15
C LYS A 89 -7.53 -20.48 23.10
N TYR A 90 -8.46 -21.20 22.47
CA TYR A 90 -8.33 -22.61 22.15
C TYR A 90 -7.39 -22.78 20.97
N LYS A 91 -6.25 -23.43 21.19
CA LYS A 91 -5.20 -23.67 20.18
C LYS A 91 -5.05 -25.16 19.92
N CYS A 92 -4.83 -25.54 18.67
CA CYS A 92 -4.36 -26.88 18.36
C CYS A 92 -2.84 -26.99 18.59
N PRO A 93 -2.35 -27.94 19.40
CA PRO A 93 -0.91 -28.14 19.59
C PRO A 93 -0.15 -28.57 18.33
N HIS A 94 -0.85 -29.17 17.35
CA HIS A 94 -0.27 -29.77 16.15
C HIS A 94 -0.46 -28.92 14.89
N CYS A 95 -1.43 -27.99 14.88
CA CYS A 95 -1.74 -27.15 13.72
C CYS A 95 -1.44 -25.69 14.06
N HIS A 96 -0.47 -25.10 13.37
CA HIS A 96 0.09 -23.79 13.73
C HIS A 96 -0.82 -22.58 13.44
N GLU A 97 -1.97 -22.76 12.77
CA GLU A 97 -2.82 -21.65 12.30
C GLU A 97 -4.29 -21.68 12.77
N PHE A 98 -4.66 -22.56 13.71
CA PHE A 98 -6.05 -22.65 14.19
C PHE A 98 -6.21 -22.16 15.63
N TYR A 99 -6.91 -21.03 15.79
CA TYR A 99 -7.13 -20.36 17.07
C TYR A 99 -8.60 -19.97 17.23
N LEU A 100 -9.26 -20.46 18.29
CA LEU A 100 -10.65 -20.14 18.59
C LEU A 100 -10.75 -19.33 19.89
N CYS A 101 -11.34 -18.14 19.84
CA CYS A 101 -11.68 -17.47 21.10
C CYS A 101 -12.83 -18.22 21.80
N PRO A 102 -12.94 -18.14 23.13
CA PRO A 102 -13.96 -18.88 23.87
C PRO A 102 -15.39 -18.62 23.38
N LYS A 103 -15.71 -17.38 22.99
CA LYS A 103 -17.03 -17.08 22.40
C LYS A 103 -17.31 -17.82 21.09
N CYS A 104 -16.29 -17.98 20.24
CA CYS A 104 -16.43 -18.67 18.96
C CYS A 104 -16.47 -20.19 19.11
N ALA A 105 -15.83 -20.72 20.16
CA ALA A 105 -15.83 -22.14 20.48
C ALA A 105 -17.19 -22.70 20.89
N PHE A 106 -18.04 -21.85 21.46
CA PHE A 106 -19.36 -22.24 21.97
C PHE A 106 -20.49 -21.51 21.24
N LEU A 107 -20.30 -21.18 19.96
CA LEU A 107 -21.37 -20.63 19.14
C LEU A 107 -22.52 -21.64 19.01
N PRO A 108 -23.79 -21.21 19.12
CA PRO A 108 -24.92 -22.11 18.97
C PRO A 108 -24.98 -22.70 17.56
N LEU A 109 -25.30 -24.00 17.46
CA LEU A 109 -25.42 -24.68 16.16
C LEU A 109 -26.58 -24.15 15.33
N THR A 110 -27.64 -23.67 15.99
CA THR A 110 -28.80 -23.07 15.32
C THR A 110 -29.13 -21.77 16.04
N LYS A 111 -29.37 -20.71 15.27
CA LYS A 111 -29.71 -19.38 15.78
C LYS A 111 -30.83 -18.79 14.94
N LYS A 112 -31.86 -18.25 15.60
CA LYS A 112 -32.82 -17.36 14.94
C LYS A 112 -32.18 -15.97 14.90
N ALA A 113 -31.98 -15.42 13.70
CA ALA A 113 -31.43 -14.08 13.56
C ALA A 113 -32.57 -13.06 13.64
N GLU A 114 -32.32 -11.90 14.24
CA GLU A 114 -33.31 -10.81 14.29
C GLU A 114 -33.63 -10.25 12.90
N ASN A 115 -32.74 -10.48 11.93
CA ASN A 115 -32.80 -10.00 10.56
C ASN A 115 -33.23 -11.07 9.54
N HIS A 116 -33.66 -12.25 9.99
CA HIS A 116 -34.06 -13.34 9.10
C HIS A 116 -35.09 -14.28 9.73
N ASP A 117 -36.16 -14.59 8.98
CA ASP A 117 -37.30 -15.34 9.50
C ASP A 117 -37.03 -16.84 9.68
N HIS A 118 -36.13 -17.42 8.89
CA HIS A 118 -35.79 -18.83 9.00
C HIS A 118 -34.66 -19.07 10.02
N PRO A 119 -34.62 -20.26 10.64
CA PRO A 119 -33.50 -20.65 11.49
C PRO A 119 -32.20 -20.75 10.67
N LEU A 120 -31.13 -20.14 11.19
CA LEU A 120 -29.80 -20.25 10.62
C LEU A 120 -29.02 -21.34 11.34
N ASN A 121 -28.27 -22.13 10.58
CA ASN A 121 -27.39 -23.17 11.10
C ASN A 121 -25.93 -22.72 10.97
N LEU A 122 -25.11 -22.98 11.97
CA LEU A 122 -23.68 -22.70 11.93
C LEU A 122 -22.97 -23.74 11.06
N MET A 123 -22.30 -23.29 9.99
CA MET A 123 -21.35 -24.13 9.29
C MET A 123 -20.06 -24.20 10.10
N GLN A 124 -19.81 -25.36 10.72
CA GLN A 124 -18.58 -25.63 11.47
C GLN A 124 -17.40 -25.96 10.54
N LYS A 125 -17.24 -25.18 9.47
CA LYS A 125 -16.13 -25.27 8.51
C LYS A 125 -15.76 -23.87 8.07
N LEU A 126 -14.47 -23.60 7.98
CA LEU A 126 -13.97 -22.33 7.46
C LEU A 126 -14.30 -22.24 5.97
N LEU A 127 -15.00 -21.18 5.60
CA LEU A 127 -15.40 -20.93 4.23
C LEU A 127 -15.07 -19.48 3.88
N SER A 128 -14.57 -19.28 2.67
CA SER A 128 -14.55 -17.95 2.05
C SER A 128 -15.92 -17.70 1.42
N PHE A 129 -16.62 -16.68 1.91
CA PHE A 129 -17.95 -16.31 1.41
C PHE A 129 -18.15 -14.80 1.46
N THR A 130 -19.11 -14.30 0.71
CA THR A 130 -19.61 -12.93 0.86
C THR A 130 -20.81 -12.98 1.80
N CYS A 131 -20.74 -12.26 2.92
CA CYS A 131 -21.83 -12.19 3.88
C CYS A 131 -23.03 -11.45 3.26
N ASP A 132 -24.21 -12.06 3.25
CA ASP A 132 -25.43 -11.47 2.67
C ASP A 132 -25.92 -10.24 3.47
N HIS A 133 -25.48 -10.09 4.72
CA HIS A 133 -25.81 -8.93 5.54
C HIS A 133 -24.86 -7.74 5.30
N CYS A 134 -23.54 -7.94 5.41
CA CYS A 134 -22.57 -6.83 5.31
C CYS A 134 -21.87 -6.72 3.95
N LEU A 135 -22.08 -7.69 3.06
CA LEU A 135 -21.54 -7.79 1.69
C LEU A 135 -20.01 -7.80 1.60
N LYS A 136 -19.33 -7.90 2.73
CA LYS A 136 -17.88 -8.09 2.79
C LYS A 136 -17.57 -9.55 2.58
N LYS A 137 -16.49 -9.82 1.82
CA LYS A 137 -15.85 -11.13 1.81
C LYS A 137 -15.27 -11.40 3.20
N GLY A 138 -15.62 -12.54 3.77
CA GLY A 138 -15.06 -13.06 5.00
C GLY A 138 -14.47 -14.44 4.78
N ASN A 139 -13.54 -14.81 5.65
CA ASN A 139 -13.06 -16.18 5.78
C ASN A 139 -13.30 -16.63 7.22
N SER A 140 -14.49 -17.16 7.50
CA SER A 140 -14.94 -17.49 8.86
C SER A 140 -15.91 -18.68 8.83
N MET A 141 -16.49 -19.05 9.98
CA MET A 141 -17.59 -20.01 10.09
C MET A 141 -18.93 -19.28 9.94
N PRO A 142 -19.61 -19.38 8.79
CA PRO A 142 -20.87 -18.70 8.55
C PRO A 142 -22.04 -19.33 9.29
N TYR A 143 -23.07 -18.53 9.55
CA TYR A 143 -24.43 -19.04 9.70
C TYR A 143 -25.10 -19.08 8.34
N PHE A 144 -25.78 -20.17 8.02
CA PHE A 144 -26.50 -20.35 6.77
C PHE A 144 -27.95 -20.79 6.99
N CYS A 145 -28.86 -20.26 6.18
CA CYS A 145 -30.22 -20.76 6.10
C CYS A 145 -30.29 -21.85 5.01
N PRO A 146 -30.72 -23.08 5.32
CA PRO A 146 -30.92 -24.11 4.30
C PRO A 146 -32.13 -23.79 3.38
N THR A 147 -33.11 -23.03 3.85
CA THR A 147 -34.35 -22.73 3.11
C THR A 147 -34.16 -21.72 2.00
N CYS A 148 -33.42 -20.63 2.25
CA CYS A 148 -33.22 -19.54 1.29
C CYS A 148 -31.75 -19.27 0.96
N LEU A 149 -30.84 -20.14 1.42
CA LEU A 149 -29.40 -20.07 1.19
C LEU A 149 -28.71 -18.79 1.71
N PHE A 150 -29.40 -18.05 2.60
CA PHE A 150 -28.89 -16.84 3.26
C PHE A 150 -27.67 -17.17 4.12
N ILE A 151 -26.53 -16.55 3.88
CA ILE A 151 -25.25 -16.82 4.52
C ILE A 151 -24.66 -15.55 5.14
N VAL A 152 -24.34 -15.57 6.43
CA VAL A 152 -23.86 -14.38 7.15
C VAL A 152 -22.72 -14.69 8.11
N HIS A 153 -21.89 -13.69 8.42
CA HIS A 153 -20.92 -13.80 9.50
C HIS A 153 -21.64 -14.03 10.83
N SER A 154 -20.99 -14.75 11.75
CA SER A 154 -21.54 -15.00 13.09
C SER A 154 -21.91 -13.74 13.85
N GLU A 155 -21.11 -12.68 13.71
CA GLU A 155 -21.36 -11.37 14.30
C GLU A 155 -22.50 -10.60 13.63
N CYS A 156 -22.77 -10.84 12.34
CA CYS A 156 -23.85 -10.18 11.60
C CYS A 156 -25.24 -10.74 11.93
N THR A 157 -25.34 -11.88 12.63
CA THR A 157 -26.63 -12.47 13.04
C THR A 157 -27.38 -11.67 14.11
N SER A 158 -26.67 -10.81 14.85
CA SER A 158 -27.24 -9.98 15.93
C SER A 158 -27.34 -8.50 15.56
N LEU A 159 -27.02 -8.12 14.32
CA LEU A 159 -27.10 -6.73 13.88
C LEU A 159 -28.46 -6.47 13.22
N PRO A 160 -29.14 -5.35 13.54
CA PRO A 160 -30.36 -4.96 12.85
C PRO A 160 -30.04 -4.82 11.36
N LEU A 161 -31.01 -5.17 10.48
CA LEU A 161 -30.87 -4.96 9.06
C LEU A 161 -30.35 -3.54 8.83
N THR A 162 -29.15 -3.40 8.26
CA THR A 162 -28.92 -2.23 7.41
C THR A 162 -29.83 -2.46 6.23
N ILE A 163 -31.06 -1.94 6.33
CA ILE A 163 -32.09 -2.08 5.30
C ILE A 163 -31.52 -1.36 4.07
N ARG A 164 -30.81 -2.10 3.22
CA ARG A 164 -30.63 -1.66 1.85
C ARG A 164 -32.02 -1.69 1.23
N PRO A 165 -32.42 -0.63 0.51
CA PRO A 165 -33.73 -0.61 -0.11
C PRO A 165 -33.88 -1.84 -0.99
N SER A 166 -34.95 -2.61 -0.80
CA SER A 166 -35.28 -3.74 -1.68
C SER A 166 -35.42 -3.28 -3.13
N THR A 167 -35.74 -2.00 -3.34
CA THR A 167 -35.80 -1.34 -4.63
C THR A 167 -35.03 -0.02 -4.58
N ILE A 168 -34.12 0.21 -5.53
CA ILE A 168 -33.36 1.45 -5.65
C ILE A 168 -33.63 2.15 -6.99
N GLN A 169 -33.59 3.47 -6.98
CA GLN A 169 -33.42 4.26 -8.19
C GLN A 169 -31.92 4.43 -8.42
N ALA A 170 -31.41 3.97 -9.55
CA ALA A 170 -29.98 3.89 -9.81
C ALA A 170 -29.57 4.95 -10.85
N ALA A 171 -28.43 5.62 -10.68
CA ALA A 171 -27.92 6.54 -11.70
C ALA A 171 -27.50 5.81 -12.99
N ILE A 172 -27.29 4.50 -12.88
CA ILE A 172 -26.88 3.63 -13.99
C ILE A 172 -28.05 3.16 -14.87
N HIS A 173 -29.30 3.39 -14.43
CA HIS A 173 -30.48 2.85 -15.09
C HIS A 173 -31.76 3.59 -14.69
N ASP A 174 -32.62 3.93 -15.65
CA ASP A 174 -33.78 4.81 -15.43
C ASP A 174 -34.94 4.16 -14.67
N HIS A 175 -35.07 2.84 -14.69
CA HIS A 175 -36.11 2.13 -13.97
C HIS A 175 -35.65 1.71 -12.57
N PRO A 176 -36.60 1.54 -11.63
CA PRO A 176 -36.29 0.97 -10.32
C PRO A 176 -35.70 -0.44 -10.44
N LEU A 177 -34.62 -0.68 -9.70
CA LEU A 177 -33.96 -1.97 -9.61
C LEU A 177 -34.31 -2.65 -8.30
N THR A 178 -34.85 -3.86 -8.38
CA THR A 178 -35.21 -4.68 -7.23
C THR A 178 -34.13 -5.72 -6.94
N LEU A 179 -33.79 -5.88 -5.66
CA LEU A 179 -32.83 -6.89 -5.22
C LEU A 179 -33.44 -8.29 -5.37
N MET A 180 -32.74 -9.17 -6.08
CA MET A 180 -33.17 -10.55 -6.33
C MET A 180 -32.10 -11.55 -5.89
N PRO A 181 -32.47 -12.65 -5.22
CA PRO A 181 -31.58 -13.79 -5.00
C PRO A 181 -31.38 -14.57 -6.31
N SER A 182 -30.15 -15.03 -6.53
CA SER A 182 -29.77 -15.84 -7.68
C SER A 182 -29.97 -17.32 -7.42
N PHE A 183 -30.64 -18.00 -8.36
CA PHE A 183 -30.79 -19.45 -8.42
C PHE A 183 -30.10 -20.08 -9.64
N LEU A 184 -29.44 -19.27 -10.49
CA LEU A 184 -28.89 -19.66 -11.78
C LEU A 184 -27.35 -19.63 -11.80
N MET A 185 -26.77 -20.44 -12.69
CA MET A 185 -25.34 -20.48 -12.99
C MET A 185 -25.00 -19.33 -13.96
N SER A 186 -24.32 -18.30 -13.45
CA SER A 186 -23.70 -17.17 -14.18
C SER A 186 -24.63 -16.24 -15.01
N LEU A 187 -24.78 -14.98 -14.56
CA LEU A 187 -25.39 -13.87 -15.33
C LEU A 187 -24.33 -12.80 -15.63
N THR A 188 -24.42 -12.08 -16.73
CA THR A 188 -23.54 -10.92 -17.01
C THR A 188 -24.17 -9.63 -16.50
N CYS A 189 -23.40 -8.81 -15.79
CA CYS A 189 -23.85 -7.49 -15.36
C CYS A 189 -23.94 -6.53 -16.55
N ASN A 190 -25.12 -5.96 -16.81
CA ASN A 190 -25.34 -4.97 -17.87
C ASN A 190 -24.59 -3.64 -17.61
N ALA A 191 -24.18 -3.38 -16.37
CA ALA A 191 -23.43 -2.17 -16.03
C ALA A 191 -21.94 -2.30 -16.37
N CYS A 192 -21.27 -3.39 -15.98
CA CYS A 192 -19.81 -3.51 -16.10
C CYS A 192 -19.33 -4.63 -17.04
N GLY A 193 -20.23 -5.43 -17.59
CA GLY A 193 -19.93 -6.54 -18.49
C GLY A 193 -19.38 -7.81 -17.82
N ASN A 194 -19.01 -7.74 -16.53
CA ASN A 194 -18.46 -8.89 -15.82
C ASN A 194 -19.55 -9.85 -15.33
N GLU A 195 -19.15 -11.11 -15.18
CA GLU A 195 -19.98 -12.18 -14.63
C GLU A 195 -20.38 -11.90 -13.16
N ILE A 196 -21.65 -12.10 -12.85
CA ILE A 196 -22.23 -12.06 -11.51
C ILE A 196 -22.02 -13.44 -10.89
N LYS A 197 -20.96 -13.55 -10.09
CA LYS A 197 -20.65 -14.73 -9.28
C LYS A 197 -21.35 -14.74 -7.92
N GLY A 198 -22.12 -13.69 -7.62
CA GLY A 198 -22.81 -13.49 -6.34
C GLY A 198 -24.18 -14.17 -6.28
N ARG A 199 -24.65 -14.43 -5.05
CA ARG A 199 -25.99 -14.99 -4.78
C ARG A 199 -27.11 -13.96 -4.82
N THR A 200 -26.78 -12.68 -5.00
CA THR A 200 -27.75 -11.58 -5.07
C THR A 200 -27.32 -10.61 -6.16
N PHE A 201 -28.29 -9.98 -6.81
CA PHE A 201 -28.10 -8.94 -7.82
C PHE A 201 -29.30 -7.99 -7.85
N TYR A 202 -29.13 -6.85 -8.50
CA TYR A 202 -30.22 -5.93 -8.78
C TYR A 202 -30.80 -6.22 -10.16
N PHE A 203 -32.12 -6.24 -10.26
CA PHE A 203 -32.86 -6.58 -11.47
C PHE A 203 -33.94 -5.55 -11.76
N CYS A 204 -34.06 -5.15 -13.02
CA CYS A 204 -35.19 -4.38 -13.51
C CYS A 204 -36.24 -5.32 -14.11
N ALA A 205 -37.44 -5.35 -13.54
CA ALA A 205 -38.55 -6.11 -14.13
C ALA A 205 -39.04 -5.55 -15.46
N THR A 206 -38.85 -4.25 -15.72
CA THR A 206 -39.36 -3.56 -16.93
C THR A 206 -38.56 -3.89 -18.17
N CYS A 207 -37.23 -3.99 -18.07
CA CYS A 207 -36.34 -4.14 -19.23
C CYS A 207 -35.28 -5.23 -19.06
N SER A 208 -35.41 -6.05 -18.01
CA SER A 208 -34.50 -7.17 -17.70
C SER A 208 -33.04 -6.76 -17.46
N PHE A 209 -32.80 -5.49 -17.10
CA PHE A 209 -31.46 -5.01 -16.72
C PHE A 209 -30.98 -5.67 -15.43
N VAL A 210 -29.76 -6.21 -15.44
CA VAL A 210 -29.12 -6.90 -14.32
C VAL A 210 -27.85 -6.17 -13.91
N ALA A 211 -27.66 -5.89 -12.61
CA ALA A 211 -26.46 -5.25 -12.10
C ALA A 211 -25.92 -5.91 -10.83
N HIS A 212 -24.58 -5.91 -10.66
CA HIS A 212 -23.97 -6.26 -9.37
C HIS A 212 -24.45 -5.30 -8.27
N LEU A 213 -24.42 -5.78 -7.02
CA LEU A 213 -24.75 -4.98 -5.83
C LEU A 213 -23.89 -3.72 -5.69
N ASP A 214 -22.66 -3.78 -6.21
CA ASP A 214 -21.71 -2.66 -6.16
C ASP A 214 -21.73 -1.82 -7.45
N CYS A 215 -22.34 -2.32 -8.53
CA CYS A 215 -22.53 -1.55 -9.76
C CYS A 215 -23.77 -0.66 -9.69
N ALA A 216 -24.86 -1.16 -9.09
CA ALA A 216 -26.12 -0.44 -9.05
C ALA A 216 -26.08 0.91 -8.30
N PRO A 217 -25.40 1.06 -7.15
CA PRO A 217 -25.32 2.33 -6.43
C PRO A 217 -24.18 3.25 -6.93
N LEU A 218 -23.63 3.02 -8.12
CA LEU A 218 -22.57 3.87 -8.64
C LEU A 218 -23.09 5.28 -8.96
N PRO A 219 -22.35 6.34 -8.58
CA PRO A 219 -22.78 7.71 -8.83
C PRO A 219 -22.67 8.08 -10.32
N SER A 220 -23.43 9.07 -10.77
CA SER A 220 -23.34 9.58 -12.15
C SER A 220 -22.04 10.36 -12.42
N ILE A 221 -21.45 10.96 -11.38
CA ILE A 221 -20.25 11.78 -11.48
C ILE A 221 -19.25 11.33 -10.41
N VAL A 222 -18.01 11.08 -10.84
CA VAL A 222 -16.90 10.77 -9.95
C VAL A 222 -15.70 11.65 -10.23
N LYS A 223 -14.82 11.73 -9.24
CA LYS A 223 -13.54 12.41 -9.35
C LYS A 223 -12.45 11.44 -8.96
N VAL A 224 -11.44 11.32 -9.82
CA VAL A 224 -10.27 10.46 -9.58
C VAL A 224 -9.02 11.31 -9.37
N LYS A 225 -8.10 10.85 -8.52
CA LYS A 225 -6.86 11.56 -8.15
C LYS A 225 -5.98 11.85 -9.37
N ARG A 226 -5.96 10.92 -10.32
CA ARG A 226 -5.14 10.94 -11.55
C ARG A 226 -5.66 11.86 -12.65
N HIS A 227 -6.83 12.48 -12.47
CA HIS A 227 -7.42 13.30 -13.51
C HIS A 227 -7.96 14.62 -12.96
N LYS A 228 -7.76 15.72 -13.69
CA LYS A 228 -8.09 17.08 -13.22
C LYS A 228 -9.55 17.48 -13.40
N HIS A 229 -10.32 16.80 -14.24
CA HIS A 229 -11.77 17.03 -14.38
C HIS A 229 -12.60 15.94 -13.67
N PRO A 230 -13.87 16.20 -13.34
CA PRO A 230 -14.80 15.12 -13.00
C PRO A 230 -15.08 14.24 -14.22
N LEU A 231 -15.35 12.95 -13.96
CA LEU A 231 -15.74 11.97 -14.96
C LEU A 231 -17.24 11.72 -14.87
N ASN A 232 -17.90 11.63 -16.02
CA ASN A 232 -19.32 11.32 -16.11
C ASN A 232 -19.52 9.86 -16.50
N LEU A 233 -20.49 9.21 -15.87
CA LEU A 233 -20.95 7.89 -16.23
C LEU A 233 -21.71 7.94 -17.56
N ILE A 234 -21.31 7.11 -18.52
CA ILE A 234 -21.97 7.00 -19.83
C ILE A 234 -22.14 5.54 -20.25
N TYR A 235 -23.23 5.25 -20.95
CA TYR A 235 -23.61 3.92 -21.45
C TYR A 235 -23.51 3.79 -22.97
N SER A 236 -23.23 4.90 -23.66
CA SER A 236 -23.06 4.94 -25.11
C SER A 236 -22.09 6.05 -25.45
N LEU A 237 -20.87 5.67 -25.84
CA LEU A 237 -19.92 6.62 -26.41
C LEU A 237 -20.37 6.99 -27.83
N PRO A 238 -20.12 8.23 -28.31
CA PRO A 238 -20.36 8.58 -29.70
C PRO A 238 -19.64 7.58 -30.61
N ALA A 239 -20.38 7.01 -31.56
CA ALA A 239 -19.87 6.06 -32.53
C ALA A 239 -18.90 6.77 -33.47
N ASP A 240 -17.63 6.77 -33.10
CA ASP A 240 -16.53 7.03 -34.03
C ASP A 240 -15.56 5.85 -34.01
N GLN A 241 -15.11 5.52 -35.20
CA GLN A 241 -14.72 4.20 -35.65
C GLN A 241 -13.54 3.61 -34.86
N SER A 242 -13.70 2.36 -34.41
CA SER A 242 -12.61 1.38 -34.22
C SER A 242 -11.35 1.87 -33.48
N LYS A 243 -11.48 2.59 -32.37
CA LYS A 243 -10.35 2.76 -31.42
C LYS A 243 -10.59 1.92 -30.18
N CYS A 244 -9.78 0.87 -30.06
CA CYS A 244 -9.50 0.16 -28.83
C CYS A 244 -9.22 1.17 -27.69
N ARG A 245 -10.21 1.45 -26.83
CA ARG A 245 -10.04 2.40 -25.73
C ARG A 245 -9.41 1.71 -24.53
N VAL A 246 -8.49 2.41 -23.89
CA VAL A 246 -7.72 1.90 -22.75
C VAL A 246 -8.13 2.66 -21.50
N CYS A 247 -8.41 1.92 -20.43
CA CYS A 247 -8.64 2.49 -19.11
C CYS A 247 -7.34 3.10 -18.58
N ARG A 248 -7.34 4.41 -18.37
CA ARG A 248 -6.16 5.15 -17.89
C ARG A 248 -5.79 4.88 -16.42
N LEU A 249 -6.58 4.08 -15.72
CA LEU A 249 -6.35 3.72 -14.31
C LEU A 249 -5.76 2.32 -14.14
N CYS A 250 -6.12 1.36 -15.01
CA CYS A 250 -5.65 -0.03 -14.92
C CYS A 250 -4.86 -0.51 -16.15
N ALA A 251 -4.73 0.34 -17.18
CA ALA A 251 -4.04 0.03 -18.44
C ALA A 251 -4.58 -1.22 -19.15
N LYS A 252 -5.89 -1.43 -19.10
CA LYS A 252 -6.58 -2.52 -19.80
C LYS A 252 -7.58 -1.97 -20.80
N MET A 253 -7.85 -2.80 -21.80
CA MET A 253 -8.91 -2.60 -22.76
C MET A 253 -10.27 -2.38 -22.07
N VAL A 254 -11.02 -1.41 -22.59
CA VAL A 254 -12.37 -1.07 -22.13
C VAL A 254 -13.36 -1.58 -23.14
N ASP A 255 -14.30 -2.40 -22.68
CA ASP A 255 -15.46 -2.76 -23.47
C ASP A 255 -16.49 -1.62 -23.40
N THR A 256 -16.64 -0.90 -24.50
CA THR A 256 -17.51 0.26 -24.62
C THR A 256 -18.99 -0.09 -24.79
N ASN A 257 -19.34 -1.38 -24.85
CA ASN A 257 -20.73 -1.84 -24.83
C ASN A 257 -21.35 -1.74 -23.43
N TYR A 258 -20.54 -1.49 -22.41
CA TYR A 258 -20.95 -1.36 -21.01
C TYR A 258 -20.67 0.04 -20.47
N GLY A 259 -21.15 0.32 -19.26
CA GLY A 259 -20.97 1.61 -18.60
C GLY A 259 -19.50 1.95 -18.37
N VAL A 260 -19.11 3.19 -18.65
CA VAL A 260 -17.75 3.69 -18.42
C VAL A 260 -17.79 5.09 -17.83
N TYR A 261 -16.74 5.48 -17.11
CA TYR A 261 -16.54 6.87 -16.72
C TYR A 261 -15.67 7.59 -17.75
N TYR A 262 -16.15 8.75 -18.18
CA TYR A 262 -15.56 9.50 -19.28
C TYR A 262 -15.42 11.00 -18.99
N CYS A 263 -14.32 11.58 -19.46
CA CYS A 263 -14.16 13.03 -19.58
C CYS A 263 -13.86 13.42 -21.03
N SER A 264 -14.70 14.28 -21.59
CA SER A 264 -14.56 14.80 -22.96
C SER A 264 -13.37 15.74 -23.14
N SER A 265 -12.98 16.49 -22.09
CA SER A 265 -11.93 17.53 -22.20
C SER A 265 -10.54 16.98 -22.52
N GLN A 266 -10.23 15.75 -22.12
CA GLN A 266 -8.91 15.13 -22.35
C GLN A 266 -9.01 13.66 -22.82
N ASP A 267 -10.18 13.26 -23.34
CA ASP A 267 -10.48 11.88 -23.76
C ASP A 267 -10.09 10.81 -22.72
N PHE A 268 -10.37 11.08 -21.44
CA PHE A 268 -10.04 10.19 -20.33
C PHE A 268 -11.14 9.15 -20.15
N VAL A 269 -10.79 7.86 -20.22
CA VAL A 269 -11.72 6.74 -20.03
C VAL A 269 -11.25 5.87 -18.87
N ALA A 270 -12.19 5.45 -18.04
CA ALA A 270 -11.95 4.49 -16.97
C ALA A 270 -13.12 3.49 -16.84
N HIS A 271 -12.80 2.24 -16.48
CA HIS A 271 -13.81 1.27 -16.06
C HIS A 271 -14.55 1.77 -14.82
N LEU A 272 -15.80 1.34 -14.64
CA LEU A 272 -16.63 1.67 -13.48
C LEU A 272 -15.90 1.43 -12.17
N HIS A 273 -15.45 0.20 -11.95
CA HIS A 273 -14.80 -0.22 -10.72
C HIS A 273 -13.43 0.44 -10.52
N CYS A 274 -12.73 0.82 -11.58
CA CYS A 274 -11.47 1.53 -11.46
C CYS A 274 -11.68 2.96 -10.96
N ALA A 275 -12.65 3.69 -11.53
CA ALA A 275 -12.91 5.07 -11.16
C ALA A 275 -13.57 5.21 -9.77
N THR A 276 -14.25 4.15 -9.29
CA THR A 276 -14.90 4.13 -7.98
C THR A 276 -14.09 3.42 -6.90
N CYS A 277 -12.90 2.92 -7.23
CA CYS A 277 -12.00 2.31 -6.26
C CYS A 277 -11.58 3.35 -5.21
N LYS A 278 -11.50 2.95 -3.92
CA LYS A 278 -11.08 3.83 -2.81
C LYS A 278 -9.69 4.44 -3.03
N GLU A 279 -8.81 3.69 -3.67
CA GLU A 279 -7.43 4.13 -3.95
C GLU A 279 -7.40 5.27 -4.97
N GLU A 280 -8.31 5.25 -5.94
CA GLU A 280 -8.37 6.21 -7.06
C GLU A 280 -9.32 7.38 -6.81
N ARG A 281 -10.34 7.19 -5.96
CA ARG A 281 -11.37 8.20 -5.75
C ARG A 281 -10.84 9.38 -4.93
N ASP A 282 -11.17 10.59 -5.38
CA ASP A 282 -11.03 11.79 -4.58
C ASP A 282 -12.18 11.86 -3.57
N GLU A 283 -11.87 11.56 -2.30
CA GLU A 283 -12.85 11.56 -1.21
C GLU A 283 -13.30 12.97 -0.83
N THR A 284 -12.56 14.01 -1.25
CA THR A 284 -12.91 15.40 -0.96
C THR A 284 -13.89 15.99 -1.98
N PHE A 285 -14.12 15.29 -3.09
CA PHE A 285 -14.99 15.77 -4.15
C PHE A 285 -16.46 15.73 -3.77
N VAL A 286 -17.11 16.89 -3.85
CA VAL A 286 -18.56 17.05 -3.74
C VAL A 286 -19.09 17.47 -5.11
N PRO A 287 -20.02 16.72 -5.72
CA PRO A 287 -20.64 17.13 -6.99
C PRO A 287 -21.26 18.52 -6.89
N ASN A 288 -21.04 19.37 -7.92
CA ASN A 288 -21.59 20.72 -8.05
C ASN A 288 -21.07 21.80 -7.06
N SER A 289 -19.96 21.57 -6.35
CA SER A 289 -19.24 22.68 -5.71
C SER A 289 -18.54 23.53 -6.77
N LYS A 290 -18.61 24.86 -6.67
CA LYS A 290 -17.82 25.75 -7.54
C LYS A 290 -16.34 25.41 -7.36
N GLU A 291 -15.68 24.95 -8.42
CA GLU A 291 -14.23 24.75 -8.40
C GLU A 291 -13.56 26.12 -8.21
N ASP A 292 -12.71 26.25 -7.20
CA ASP A 292 -11.82 27.41 -7.07
C ASP A 292 -10.87 27.41 -8.26
N HIS A 293 -11.20 28.24 -9.25
CA HIS A 293 -10.38 28.49 -10.42
C HIS A 293 -9.00 29.04 -10.01
N HIS A 294 -7.97 28.39 -10.56
CA HIS A 294 -6.59 28.87 -10.64
C HIS A 294 -5.89 29.20 -9.32
N ASP A 295 -5.22 28.22 -8.74
CA ASP A 295 -4.03 28.50 -7.92
C ASP A 295 -2.91 28.99 -8.85
N LYS A 296 -2.84 30.30 -9.12
CA LYS A 296 -1.75 30.97 -9.86
C LYS A 296 -0.39 30.90 -9.12
N SER A 297 -0.31 30.22 -7.97
CA SER A 297 0.94 30.10 -7.19
C SER A 297 1.79 28.86 -7.51
N ILE A 298 1.52 28.17 -8.63
CA ILE A 298 2.28 26.99 -9.07
C ILE A 298 3.72 27.34 -9.54
N ASP A 299 4.00 28.62 -9.83
CA ASP A 299 5.26 29.04 -10.46
C ASP A 299 6.20 29.83 -9.53
N SER A 300 6.24 29.50 -8.23
CA SER A 300 7.32 30.02 -7.38
C SER A 300 8.60 29.24 -7.65
N LEU A 301 9.48 29.83 -8.46
CA LEU A 301 10.82 29.30 -8.71
C LEU A 301 11.53 29.01 -7.37
N PRO A 302 12.26 27.89 -7.27
CA PRO A 302 12.99 27.52 -6.04
C PRO A 302 14.26 28.38 -5.82
N TYR A 303 14.59 29.29 -6.73
CA TYR A 303 15.77 30.14 -6.65
C TYR A 303 15.51 31.57 -7.10
N ILE A 304 16.43 32.45 -6.71
CA ILE A 304 16.54 33.83 -7.19
C ILE A 304 17.82 33.95 -8.03
N VAL A 305 17.71 34.45 -9.26
CA VAL A 305 18.86 34.68 -10.14
C VAL A 305 19.71 35.82 -9.60
N LYS A 306 21.02 35.61 -9.53
CA LYS A 306 22.01 36.63 -9.13
C LYS A 306 22.81 37.15 -10.31
N LYS A 307 23.21 36.26 -11.22
CA LYS A 307 23.99 36.61 -12.42
C LYS A 307 23.53 35.79 -13.62
N THR A 308 23.56 36.43 -14.78
CA THR A 308 23.32 35.80 -16.08
C THR A 308 24.51 36.02 -17.01
N LYS A 309 24.67 35.12 -17.98
CA LYS A 309 25.55 35.32 -19.14
C LYS A 309 24.75 35.10 -20.42
N PRO A 310 24.97 35.90 -21.48
CA PRO A 310 24.40 35.63 -22.80
C PRO A 310 25.14 34.46 -23.45
N GLU A 311 24.39 33.49 -23.96
CA GLU A 311 24.89 32.39 -24.79
C GLU A 311 24.18 32.43 -26.15
N GLY A 312 24.90 32.89 -27.19
CA GLY A 312 24.33 33.16 -28.51
C GLY A 312 23.38 34.36 -28.55
N ASP A 313 22.57 34.45 -29.61
CA ASP A 313 21.81 35.67 -29.90
C ASP A 313 20.59 35.93 -28.98
N ARG A 314 20.10 34.95 -28.20
CA ARG A 314 18.84 35.10 -27.41
C ARG A 314 18.68 34.28 -26.11
N ILE A 315 19.69 33.52 -25.63
CA ILE A 315 19.53 32.67 -24.42
C ILE A 315 20.34 33.24 -23.26
N GLU A 316 19.65 33.65 -22.19
CA GLU A 316 20.29 34.03 -20.92
C GLU A 316 20.47 32.80 -20.03
N VAL A 317 21.71 32.50 -19.68
CA VAL A 317 22.05 31.39 -18.78
C VAL A 317 22.28 31.93 -17.37
N HIS A 318 21.56 31.40 -16.39
CA HIS A 318 21.71 31.76 -14.98
C HIS A 318 23.01 31.15 -14.42
N THR A 319 24.07 31.95 -14.29
CA THR A 319 25.37 31.45 -13.83
C THR A 319 25.53 31.45 -12.32
N GLU A 320 24.72 32.23 -11.60
CA GLU A 320 24.74 32.27 -10.14
C GLU A 320 23.31 32.43 -9.61
N ILE A 321 22.93 31.59 -8.65
CA ILE A 321 21.58 31.55 -8.08
C ILE A 321 21.61 31.45 -6.56
N LYS A 322 20.66 32.12 -5.91
CA LYS A 322 20.36 31.90 -4.49
C LYS A 322 19.22 30.88 -4.39
N HIS A 323 19.54 29.63 -4.04
CA HIS A 323 18.58 28.54 -3.99
C HIS A 323 17.98 28.36 -2.59
N PHE A 324 16.68 28.03 -2.46
CA PHE A 324 16.00 27.96 -1.16
C PHE A 324 16.58 26.92 -0.19
N SER A 325 17.27 25.92 -0.71
CA SER A 325 17.78 24.77 0.06
C SER A 325 19.22 24.94 0.56
N HIS A 326 19.88 26.05 0.26
CA HIS A 326 21.28 26.25 0.62
C HIS A 326 21.55 27.73 0.91
N GLU A 327 22.32 28.02 1.95
CA GLU A 327 22.55 29.39 2.40
C GLU A 327 23.44 30.20 1.45
N HIS A 328 24.48 29.56 0.89
CA HIS A 328 25.39 30.18 -0.06
C HIS A 328 24.82 30.19 -1.49
N ASP A 329 25.21 31.20 -2.27
CA ASP A 329 24.88 31.27 -3.68
C ASP A 329 25.57 30.13 -4.45
N LEU A 330 24.80 29.43 -5.29
CA LEU A 330 25.28 28.35 -6.12
C LEU A 330 25.76 28.89 -7.46
N LYS A 331 26.91 28.39 -7.93
CA LYS A 331 27.50 28.78 -9.22
C LYS A 331 27.34 27.64 -10.22
N LEU A 332 27.04 27.99 -11.46
CA LEU A 332 27.00 27.04 -12.56
C LEU A 332 28.42 26.58 -12.88
N ASN A 333 28.60 25.27 -12.95
CA ASN A 333 29.84 24.62 -13.35
C ASN A 333 29.60 23.82 -14.63
N ASP A 334 30.49 24.04 -15.61
CA ASP A 334 30.46 23.41 -16.92
C ASP A 334 31.50 22.26 -17.04
N GLU A 335 32.30 22.03 -16.01
CA GLU A 335 33.28 20.95 -15.96
C GLU A 335 32.64 19.61 -15.58
N LEU A 336 33.35 18.49 -15.81
CA LEU A 336 32.88 17.17 -15.42
C LEU A 336 32.85 17.02 -13.90
N GLY A 337 31.67 16.74 -13.33
CA GLY A 337 31.47 16.47 -11.91
C GLY A 337 31.91 15.06 -11.49
N ILE A 338 33.19 14.72 -11.64
CA ILE A 338 33.70 13.38 -11.31
C ILE A 338 33.35 13.04 -9.85
N ASN A 339 32.63 11.93 -9.65
CA ASN A 339 32.21 11.40 -8.34
C ASN A 339 31.29 12.31 -7.49
N GLN A 340 30.72 13.38 -8.04
CA GLN A 340 29.77 14.21 -7.31
C GLN A 340 28.34 13.63 -7.41
N LYS A 341 27.61 13.63 -6.29
CA LYS A 341 26.18 13.27 -6.24
C LYS A 341 25.34 14.51 -5.97
N CYS A 342 24.27 14.66 -6.74
CA CYS A 342 23.27 15.70 -6.56
C CYS A 342 22.57 15.55 -5.20
N ASP A 343 22.51 16.63 -4.42
CA ASP A 343 21.90 16.67 -3.09
C ASP A 343 20.37 16.55 -3.11
N ALA A 344 19.73 16.84 -4.24
CA ALA A 344 18.28 16.70 -4.39
C ALA A 344 17.86 15.27 -4.75
N CYS A 345 18.42 14.70 -5.82
CA CYS A 345 18.00 13.40 -6.34
C CYS A 345 18.92 12.23 -5.99
N ILE A 346 20.08 12.50 -5.37
CA ILE A 346 21.07 11.50 -4.93
C ILE A 346 21.71 10.71 -6.10
N ARG A 347 21.45 11.11 -7.35
CA ARG A 347 22.12 10.57 -8.55
C ARG A 347 23.46 11.24 -8.79
N SER A 348 24.37 10.50 -9.41
CA SER A 348 25.67 11.00 -9.84
C SER A 348 25.50 12.12 -10.86
N ILE A 349 26.38 13.12 -10.80
CA ILE A 349 26.46 14.23 -11.75
C ILE A 349 27.46 13.81 -12.82
N SER A 350 26.96 13.16 -13.88
CA SER A 350 27.81 12.69 -14.98
C SER A 350 27.90 13.67 -16.15
N ARG A 351 27.01 14.67 -16.21
CA ARG A 351 26.93 15.63 -17.32
C ARG A 351 26.81 17.06 -16.81
N PRO A 352 27.67 17.99 -17.28
CA PRO A 352 27.45 19.42 -17.10
C PRO A 352 26.28 19.92 -17.96
N PRO A 353 25.72 21.11 -17.67
CA PRO A 353 26.08 21.97 -16.55
C PRO A 353 25.32 21.62 -15.25
N PHE A 354 25.91 21.94 -14.09
CA PHE A 354 25.29 21.74 -12.77
C PHE A 354 25.62 22.88 -11.81
N TYR A 355 24.80 23.07 -10.77
CA TYR A 355 25.03 24.10 -9.76
C TYR A 355 25.83 23.54 -8.59
N THR A 356 26.84 24.26 -8.13
CA THR A 356 27.68 23.84 -7.01
C THR A 356 28.06 25.00 -6.08
N CYS A 357 28.24 24.67 -4.81
CA CYS A 357 28.87 25.50 -3.79
C CYS A 357 30.16 24.80 -3.34
N ALA A 358 31.30 25.25 -3.86
CA ALA A 358 32.60 24.65 -3.56
C ALA A 358 32.95 24.61 -2.05
N PRO A 359 32.69 25.66 -1.24
CA PRO A 359 32.94 25.62 0.20
C PRO A 359 32.19 24.52 0.95
N CYS A 360 30.99 24.16 0.50
CA CYS A 360 30.13 23.20 1.19
C CYS A 360 30.09 21.82 0.52
N GLY A 361 30.64 21.67 -0.69
CA GLY A 361 30.48 20.47 -1.51
C GLY A 361 29.03 20.19 -1.93
N PHE A 362 28.14 21.19 -1.83
CA PHE A 362 26.73 21.06 -2.16
C PHE A 362 26.52 21.20 -3.67
N CYS A 363 25.85 20.22 -4.28
CA CYS A 363 25.73 20.13 -5.73
C CYS A 363 24.31 19.76 -6.16
N LEU A 364 23.79 20.39 -7.21
CA LEU A 364 22.49 20.09 -7.80
C LEU A 364 22.62 19.99 -9.32
N HIS A 365 21.98 18.99 -9.93
CA HIS A 365 21.73 19.05 -11.38
C HIS A 365 20.96 20.32 -11.70
N LYS A 366 21.18 20.91 -12.88
CA LYS A 366 20.42 22.08 -13.34
C LYS A 366 18.90 21.86 -13.23
N SER A 367 18.42 20.70 -13.70
CA SER A 367 17.02 20.29 -13.60
C SER A 367 16.52 20.13 -12.16
N CYS A 368 17.40 19.71 -11.23
CA CYS A 368 17.05 19.59 -9.81
C CYS A 368 16.97 20.96 -9.12
N ALA A 369 17.82 21.91 -9.53
CA ALA A 369 17.77 23.29 -9.04
C ALA A 369 16.54 24.04 -9.58
N GLU A 370 15.95 23.60 -10.69
CA GLU A 370 14.79 24.23 -11.34
C GLU A 370 13.44 23.60 -10.96
N LEU A 371 13.42 22.61 -10.05
CA LEU A 371 12.20 21.93 -9.61
C LEU A 371 11.18 22.89 -9.01
N SER A 372 9.91 22.81 -9.43
CA SER A 372 8.85 23.62 -8.83
C SER A 372 8.66 23.29 -7.35
N ARG A 373 8.45 24.33 -6.53
CA ARG A 373 8.16 24.18 -5.11
C ARG A 373 6.82 23.50 -4.81
N LYS A 374 5.91 23.44 -5.79
CA LYS A 374 4.61 22.77 -5.67
C LYS A 374 4.41 21.80 -6.83
N LEU A 375 4.04 20.56 -6.52
CA LEU A 375 3.81 19.51 -7.52
C LEU A 375 2.43 18.88 -7.34
N ARG A 376 1.67 18.71 -8.42
CA ARG A 376 0.52 17.79 -8.44
C ARG A 376 0.97 16.49 -9.09
N HIS A 377 0.88 15.38 -8.37
CA HIS A 377 1.40 14.10 -8.82
C HIS A 377 0.27 13.06 -8.97
N PRO A 378 0.23 12.22 -10.02
CA PRO A 378 -0.85 11.25 -10.25
C PRO A 378 -1.09 10.27 -9.09
N LEU A 379 -0.07 9.99 -8.28
CA LEU A 379 -0.19 9.09 -7.12
C LEU A 379 -0.84 9.75 -5.88
N HIS A 380 -1.08 11.06 -5.89
CA HIS A 380 -1.61 11.75 -4.72
C HIS A 380 -2.51 12.95 -5.08
N GLN A 381 -3.62 13.10 -4.36
CA GLN A 381 -4.64 14.09 -4.70
C GLN A 381 -4.24 15.53 -4.34
N HIS A 382 -3.50 15.71 -3.25
CA HIS A 382 -3.13 17.04 -2.77
C HIS A 382 -1.85 17.53 -3.46
N PRO A 383 -1.67 18.85 -3.63
CA PRO A 383 -0.40 19.41 -4.01
C PRO A 383 0.69 19.06 -2.99
N LEU A 384 1.82 18.57 -3.48
CA LEU A 384 3.00 18.26 -2.70
C LEU A 384 3.95 19.46 -2.69
N LYS A 385 4.65 19.68 -1.59
CA LYS A 385 5.66 20.72 -1.43
C LYS A 385 7.06 20.13 -1.49
N LEU A 386 7.96 20.77 -2.26
CA LEU A 386 9.37 20.40 -2.28
C LEU A 386 10.06 20.90 -1.01
N LEU A 387 10.70 19.98 -0.28
CA LEU A 387 11.39 20.25 0.97
C LEU A 387 12.81 19.69 0.96
N LEU A 388 13.70 20.40 1.65
CA LEU A 388 15.01 19.88 2.02
C LEU A 388 14.83 18.99 3.26
N ARG A 389 15.36 17.76 3.22
CA ARG A 389 15.35 16.86 4.39
C ARG A 389 16.54 17.16 5.30
N GLU A 390 16.25 17.42 6.58
CA GLU A 390 17.28 17.88 7.52
C GLU A 390 17.82 16.83 8.50
N GLN A 391 17.24 15.63 8.65
CA GLN A 391 17.72 14.73 9.73
C GLN A 391 17.55 13.21 9.46
N LYS A 392 16.42 12.74 8.92
CA LYS A 392 16.14 11.29 8.79
C LYS A 392 15.81 10.86 7.35
N PRO A 393 16.40 9.74 6.84
CA PRO A 393 15.98 9.13 5.60
C PRO A 393 14.53 8.69 5.67
N PHE A 394 13.80 8.88 4.57
CA PHE A 394 12.41 8.48 4.42
C PHE A 394 12.28 7.33 3.43
N ARG A 395 11.07 6.75 3.34
CA ARG A 395 10.73 5.79 2.30
C ARG A 395 9.84 6.48 1.29
N CYS A 396 10.23 6.46 0.02
CA CYS A 396 9.40 6.98 -1.06
C CYS A 396 8.17 6.08 -1.25
N ASP A 397 6.96 6.66 -1.25
CA ASP A 397 5.70 5.92 -1.38
C ASP A 397 5.51 5.24 -2.75
N ALA A 398 6.25 5.69 -3.76
CA ALA A 398 6.19 5.12 -5.10
C ALA A 398 7.10 3.90 -5.27
N CYS A 399 8.41 4.05 -5.01
CA CYS A 399 9.41 3.00 -5.24
C CYS A 399 9.78 2.18 -3.99
N TRP A 400 9.28 2.56 -2.82
CA TRP A 400 9.59 1.95 -1.51
C TRP A 400 11.07 1.95 -1.11
N GLN A 401 11.92 2.70 -1.82
CA GLN A 401 13.34 2.80 -1.52
C GLN A 401 13.62 3.83 -0.42
N PRO A 402 14.59 3.58 0.47
CA PRO A 402 15.04 4.57 1.44
C PRO A 402 15.80 5.69 0.73
N CYS A 403 15.40 6.94 0.96
CA CYS A 403 15.94 8.13 0.32
C CYS A 403 16.30 9.19 1.38
N ASN A 404 17.34 9.99 1.13
CA ASN A 404 17.69 11.13 1.99
C ASN A 404 18.02 12.42 1.21
N GLY A 405 17.63 12.47 -0.06
CA GLY A 405 17.59 13.71 -0.84
C GLY A 405 16.37 14.56 -0.53
N PHE A 406 16.01 15.45 -1.46
CA PHE A 406 14.80 16.26 -1.33
C PHE A 406 13.57 15.38 -1.48
N ASP A 407 12.48 15.81 -0.84
CA ASP A 407 11.19 15.13 -0.92
C ASP A 407 10.06 16.08 -1.27
N TYR A 408 9.10 15.56 -2.03
CA TYR A 408 7.79 16.15 -2.22
C TYR A 408 6.84 15.57 -1.18
N ARG A 409 6.40 16.42 -0.24
CA ARG A 409 5.55 16.01 0.90
C ARG A 409 4.18 16.67 0.86
N CYS A 410 3.15 15.92 1.26
CA CYS A 410 1.84 16.48 1.55
C CYS A 410 1.76 16.98 3.01
N ASP A 411 1.24 18.18 3.24
CA ASP A 411 1.02 18.69 4.61
C ASP A 411 -0.18 18.00 5.31
N LYS A 412 -1.11 17.43 4.54
CA LYS A 412 -2.37 16.86 5.04
C LYS A 412 -2.31 15.34 5.22
N CYS A 413 -1.40 14.67 4.52
CA CYS A 413 -1.33 13.22 4.45
C CYS A 413 0.10 12.75 4.69
N TYR A 414 0.26 11.56 5.24
CA TYR A 414 1.55 10.86 5.25
C TYR A 414 1.86 10.32 3.85
N PHE A 415 2.22 11.23 2.94
CA PHE A 415 2.65 10.90 1.57
C PHE A 415 3.94 11.66 1.24
N GLU A 416 4.98 10.91 0.89
CA GLU A 416 6.32 11.39 0.58
C GLU A 416 6.86 10.75 -0.70
N LEU A 417 7.31 11.59 -1.63
CA LEU A 417 7.83 11.18 -2.93
C LEU A 417 9.24 11.72 -3.12
N ASP A 418 10.18 10.86 -3.50
CA ASP A 418 11.52 11.31 -3.88
C ASP A 418 11.50 12.06 -5.23
N VAL A 419 12.53 12.87 -5.47
CA VAL A 419 12.66 13.67 -6.70
C VAL A 419 12.66 12.81 -7.98
N GLN A 420 13.19 11.59 -7.94
CA GLN A 420 13.27 10.75 -9.14
C GLN A 420 11.90 10.21 -9.51
N CYS A 421 11.16 9.71 -8.53
CA CYS A 421 9.80 9.22 -8.71
C CYS A 421 8.82 10.35 -9.04
N SER A 422 9.10 11.58 -8.61
CA SER A 422 8.25 12.74 -8.91
C SER A 422 8.37 13.24 -10.35
N LEU A 423 9.46 12.90 -11.03
CA LEU A 423 9.70 13.27 -12.43
C LEU A 423 9.18 12.22 -13.42
N ILE A 424 8.74 11.06 -12.93
CA ILE A 424 8.21 10.00 -13.78
C ILE A 424 6.77 10.36 -14.19
N PRO A 425 6.47 10.50 -15.49
CA PRO A 425 5.11 10.76 -15.96
C PRO A 425 4.22 9.52 -15.81
N ASP A 426 2.91 9.70 -15.86
CA ASP A 426 1.93 8.60 -15.82
C ASP A 426 1.85 7.78 -17.12
N ILE A 427 2.36 8.31 -18.23
CA ILE A 427 2.48 7.62 -19.52
C ILE A 427 3.88 7.86 -20.09
N LEU A 428 4.58 6.80 -20.48
CA LEU A 428 5.92 6.88 -21.05
C LEU A 428 6.23 5.72 -22.00
N THR A 429 7.19 5.93 -22.89
CA THR A 429 7.86 4.87 -23.64
C THR A 429 9.24 4.64 -23.02
N HIS A 430 9.47 3.46 -22.47
CA HIS A 430 10.75 3.12 -21.85
C HIS A 430 11.68 2.47 -22.88
N THR A 431 12.99 2.69 -22.80
CA THR A 431 13.97 2.15 -23.77
C THR A 431 13.97 0.62 -23.84
N SER A 432 13.61 -0.07 -22.76
CA SER A 432 13.49 -1.53 -22.72
C SER A 432 12.24 -2.09 -23.41
N HIS A 433 11.27 -1.25 -23.78
CA HIS A 433 10.00 -1.72 -24.32
C HIS A 433 9.39 -0.74 -25.33
N LYS A 434 9.01 -1.24 -26.51
CA LYS A 434 8.58 -0.41 -27.64
C LYS A 434 7.21 0.26 -27.44
N HIS A 435 6.29 -0.38 -26.72
CA HIS A 435 4.96 0.17 -26.49
C HIS A 435 4.93 1.19 -25.35
N GLN A 436 3.90 2.02 -25.33
CA GLN A 436 3.64 2.91 -24.19
C GLN A 436 3.27 2.12 -22.94
N LEU A 437 3.84 2.52 -21.82
CA LEU A 437 3.50 2.04 -20.50
C LEU A 437 2.65 3.08 -19.79
N ILE A 438 1.58 2.62 -19.16
CA ILE A 438 0.63 3.46 -18.44
C ILE A 438 0.67 3.09 -16.96
N LEU A 439 0.74 4.10 -16.10
CA LEU A 439 0.65 3.95 -14.67
C LEU A 439 -0.69 3.31 -14.28
N ALA A 440 -0.62 2.09 -13.75
CA ALA A 440 -1.77 1.31 -13.34
C ALA A 440 -1.81 1.15 -11.82
N SER A 441 -2.99 1.30 -11.23
CA SER A 441 -3.24 0.89 -9.84
C SER A 441 -3.52 -0.60 -9.79
N SER A 442 -2.72 -1.33 -9.03
CA SER A 442 -2.79 -2.79 -9.00
C SER A 442 -3.99 -3.26 -8.18
N SER A 443 -5.05 -3.69 -8.85
CA SER A 443 -6.00 -4.67 -8.29
C SER A 443 -5.48 -6.12 -8.44
N GLU A 444 -4.44 -6.31 -9.27
CA GLU A 444 -3.82 -7.58 -9.58
C GLU A 444 -2.33 -7.52 -9.28
N ASN A 445 -1.82 -8.50 -8.53
CA ASN A 445 -0.41 -8.66 -8.21
C ASN A 445 0.40 -8.97 -9.47
N LYS A 446 0.73 -7.94 -10.27
CA LYS A 446 1.64 -8.07 -11.40
C LYS A 446 3.09 -7.93 -10.93
N LYS A 447 3.93 -8.86 -11.36
CA LYS A 447 5.38 -8.82 -11.10
C LYS A 447 6.04 -7.85 -12.08
N CYS A 448 7.04 -7.11 -11.62
CA CYS A 448 7.89 -6.32 -12.50
C CYS A 448 8.66 -7.24 -13.43
N SER A 449 8.60 -7.02 -14.75
CA SER A 449 9.34 -7.79 -15.76
C SER A 449 10.86 -7.63 -15.61
N SER A 450 11.33 -6.58 -14.93
CA SER A 450 12.76 -6.34 -14.70
C SER A 450 13.33 -7.10 -13.50
N CYS A 451 12.62 -7.15 -12.37
CA CYS A 451 13.15 -7.67 -11.11
C CYS A 451 12.35 -8.83 -10.51
N GLY A 452 11.19 -9.17 -11.10
CA GLY A 452 10.31 -10.22 -10.62
C GLY A 452 9.53 -9.91 -9.33
N LEU A 453 9.75 -8.73 -8.73
CA LEU A 453 9.10 -8.32 -7.48
C LEU A 453 7.73 -7.67 -7.73
N TYR A 454 6.89 -7.67 -6.70
CA TYR A 454 5.61 -6.98 -6.71
C TYR A 454 5.77 -5.52 -6.28
N GLY A 455 5.37 -4.59 -7.15
CA GLY A 455 5.27 -3.17 -6.84
C GLY A 455 3.85 -2.76 -6.42
N ARG A 456 3.75 -1.74 -5.55
CA ARG A 456 2.47 -1.11 -5.21
C ARG A 456 1.86 -0.35 -6.39
N TYR A 457 2.71 0.27 -7.20
CA TYR A 457 2.34 0.99 -8.42
C TYR A 457 3.22 0.50 -9.56
N ASN A 458 2.60 0.14 -10.67
CA ASN A 458 3.30 -0.43 -11.82
C ASN A 458 2.88 0.29 -13.11
N PHE A 459 3.83 0.41 -14.03
CA PHE A 459 3.63 0.82 -15.40
C PHE A 459 3.36 -0.41 -16.25
N SER A 460 2.18 -0.49 -16.86
CA SER A 460 1.75 -1.66 -17.63
C SER A 460 1.62 -1.33 -19.10
N CYS A 461 2.08 -2.25 -19.95
CA CYS A 461 1.72 -2.27 -21.35
C CYS A 461 0.30 -2.83 -21.51
N VAL A 462 -0.43 -2.29 -22.49
CA VAL A 462 -1.76 -2.77 -22.88
C VAL A 462 -1.63 -3.91 -23.89
N ASP A 463 -0.65 -3.82 -24.78
CA ASP A 463 -0.46 -4.71 -25.93
C ASP A 463 0.22 -6.03 -25.55
N CYS A 464 0.89 -6.09 -24.40
CA CYS A 464 1.56 -7.30 -23.91
C CYS A 464 1.64 -7.32 -22.37
N GLU A 465 2.12 -8.44 -21.81
CA GLU A 465 2.22 -8.64 -20.35
C GLU A 465 3.41 -7.91 -19.69
N PHE A 466 4.02 -6.94 -20.38
CA PHE A 466 5.17 -6.22 -19.86
C PHE A 466 4.77 -5.18 -18.78
N THR A 467 5.47 -5.23 -17.65
CA THR A 467 5.21 -4.37 -16.48
C THR A 467 6.48 -3.91 -15.81
N LEU A 468 6.54 -2.65 -15.37
CA LEU A 468 7.67 -2.10 -14.62
C LEU A 468 7.21 -1.42 -13.33
N ASP A 469 7.93 -1.64 -12.24
CA ASP A 469 7.73 -0.88 -11.01
C ASP A 469 8.52 0.45 -11.04
N PHE A 470 8.22 1.36 -10.11
CA PHE A 470 8.95 2.63 -9.98
C PHE A 470 10.44 2.46 -9.68
N LYS A 471 10.84 1.40 -8.94
CA LYS A 471 12.25 1.15 -8.59
C LYS A 471 13.08 0.87 -9.84
N CYS A 472 12.58 0.01 -10.73
CA CYS A 472 13.23 -0.42 -11.96
C CYS A 472 13.18 0.67 -13.02
N LEU A 473 12.08 1.43 -13.08
CA LEU A 473 11.94 2.55 -13.98
C LEU A 473 12.89 3.71 -13.64
N ALA A 474 13.19 3.93 -12.37
CA ALA A 474 14.12 4.97 -11.92
C ALA A 474 15.60 4.55 -12.04
N GLN A 475 15.92 3.38 -12.61
CA GLN A 475 17.30 2.91 -12.67
C GLN A 475 18.12 3.71 -13.69
N PRO A 476 19.37 4.09 -13.34
CA PRO A 476 20.23 4.78 -14.29
C PRO A 476 20.62 3.83 -15.44
N HIS A 477 20.61 4.34 -16.67
CA HIS A 477 20.96 3.55 -17.84
C HIS A 477 22.46 3.19 -17.87
N THR A 478 23.31 4.10 -17.39
CA THR A 478 24.77 3.93 -17.42
C THR A 478 25.35 4.31 -16.06
N MET A 479 26.27 3.50 -15.55
CA MET A 479 26.86 3.63 -14.21
C MET A 479 28.35 3.29 -14.20
N ASN A 480 29.13 4.04 -13.42
CA ASN A 480 30.52 3.69 -13.12
C ASN A 480 30.57 2.90 -11.81
N CYS A 481 31.46 1.91 -11.71
CA CYS A 481 31.65 1.10 -10.52
C CYS A 481 33.04 1.36 -9.93
N ASN A 482 33.18 1.45 -8.61
CA ASN A 482 34.49 1.67 -7.99
C ASN A 482 35.45 0.47 -8.13
N LYS A 483 34.91 -0.70 -8.51
CA LYS A 483 35.68 -1.94 -8.67
C LYS A 483 36.08 -2.21 -10.13
N HIS A 484 35.68 -1.34 -11.06
CA HIS A 484 35.85 -1.58 -12.49
C HIS A 484 35.84 -0.26 -13.26
N ASP A 485 36.87 -0.03 -14.08
CA ASP A 485 37.16 1.29 -14.65
C ASP A 485 36.23 1.72 -15.79
N HIS A 486 35.72 0.79 -16.59
CA HIS A 486 34.78 1.12 -17.68
C HIS A 486 33.32 1.20 -17.20
N PRO A 487 32.48 2.04 -17.83
CA PRO A 487 31.07 2.19 -17.48
C PRO A 487 30.26 0.93 -17.82
N PHE A 488 29.33 0.60 -16.93
CA PHE A 488 28.32 -0.42 -17.15
C PHE A 488 27.08 0.20 -17.79
N THR A 489 26.48 -0.55 -18.71
CA THR A 489 25.19 -0.22 -19.32
C THR A 489 24.13 -1.21 -18.87
N LEU A 490 22.92 -0.72 -18.58
CA LEU A 490 21.80 -1.54 -18.17
C LEU A 490 21.27 -2.34 -19.36
N CYS A 491 21.27 -3.66 -19.23
CA CYS A 491 20.80 -4.59 -20.26
C CYS A 491 19.40 -5.13 -19.94
N TYR A 492 18.58 -5.21 -21.00
CA TYR A 492 17.16 -5.57 -20.90
C TYR A 492 16.82 -6.92 -21.54
N THR A 493 17.72 -7.44 -22.37
CA THR A 493 17.52 -8.67 -23.16
C THR A 493 17.91 -9.89 -22.34
N SER A 494 17.18 -10.99 -22.55
CA SER A 494 17.66 -12.30 -22.14
C SER A 494 18.95 -12.62 -22.89
N GLU A 495 19.96 -13.04 -22.15
CA GLU A 495 21.13 -13.72 -22.73
C GLU A 495 20.65 -15.04 -23.39
N ASP A 496 21.50 -15.67 -24.21
CA ASP A 496 21.17 -16.85 -25.04
C ASP A 496 20.60 -18.09 -24.28
N ASP A 497 20.40 -19.22 -24.97
CA ASP A 497 19.87 -20.44 -24.33
C ASP A 497 20.91 -21.20 -23.46
N SER A 498 22.01 -20.55 -23.06
CA SER A 498 22.95 -21.10 -22.08
C SER A 498 22.25 -21.40 -20.74
N SER A 499 22.61 -22.53 -20.12
CA SER A 499 21.95 -23.02 -18.90
C SER A 499 22.34 -22.26 -17.63
N GLU A 500 23.45 -21.50 -17.65
CA GLU A 500 24.00 -20.87 -16.45
C GLU A 500 24.64 -19.50 -16.74
N TYR A 501 24.14 -18.48 -16.03
CA TYR A 501 24.64 -17.11 -16.04
C TYR A 501 25.15 -16.74 -14.67
N TYR A 502 26.29 -16.06 -14.60
CA TYR A 502 26.91 -15.65 -13.34
C TYR A 502 27.20 -14.15 -13.34
N CYS A 503 27.26 -13.59 -12.13
CA CYS A 503 27.72 -12.23 -11.90
C CYS A 503 29.21 -12.25 -11.63
N ASP A 504 29.99 -11.50 -12.38
CA ASP A 504 31.45 -11.51 -12.22
C ASP A 504 31.93 -10.79 -10.95
N ILE A 505 31.03 -10.09 -10.24
CA ILE A 505 31.38 -9.38 -9.00
C ILE A 505 31.20 -10.25 -7.76
N CYS A 506 30.12 -11.05 -7.69
CA CYS A 506 29.82 -11.88 -6.52
C CYS A 506 29.87 -13.38 -6.80
N GLU A 507 30.10 -13.77 -8.05
CA GLU A 507 30.18 -15.17 -8.51
C GLU A 507 28.87 -15.97 -8.32
N ASP A 508 27.76 -15.30 -7.94
CA ASP A 508 26.46 -15.92 -7.80
C ASP A 508 25.71 -15.99 -9.14
N LYS A 509 24.79 -16.97 -9.23
CA LYS A 509 23.94 -17.18 -10.41
C LYS A 509 23.06 -15.95 -10.69
N ARG A 510 22.97 -15.57 -11.96
CA ARG A 510 22.01 -14.60 -12.51
C ARG A 510 20.84 -15.33 -13.15
N ASP A 511 19.66 -14.71 -13.05
CA ASP A 511 18.50 -15.12 -13.84
C ASP A 511 18.46 -14.28 -15.12
N PRO A 512 18.56 -14.89 -16.31
CA PRO A 512 18.58 -14.17 -17.59
C PRO A 512 17.27 -13.44 -17.89
N LYS A 513 16.19 -13.72 -17.15
CA LYS A 513 14.91 -12.99 -17.30
C LYS A 513 14.94 -11.59 -16.70
N TYR A 514 15.86 -11.33 -15.77
CA TYR A 514 15.92 -10.06 -15.06
C TYR A 514 17.02 -9.17 -15.60
N TRP A 515 16.85 -7.86 -15.39
CA TRP A 515 17.83 -6.89 -15.86
C TRP A 515 19.15 -7.07 -15.11
N PHE A 516 20.25 -6.73 -15.78
CA PHE A 516 21.60 -6.76 -15.24
C PHE A 516 22.41 -5.62 -15.86
N TYR A 517 23.54 -5.29 -15.24
CA TYR A 517 24.50 -4.35 -15.80
C TYR A 517 25.56 -5.11 -16.57
N TYR A 518 25.99 -4.57 -17.70
CA TYR A 518 27.00 -5.17 -18.54
C TYR A 518 28.02 -4.13 -18.98
N CYS A 519 29.30 -4.46 -18.82
CA CYS A 519 30.38 -3.71 -19.42
C CYS A 519 30.72 -4.33 -20.78
N ALA A 520 30.50 -3.57 -21.85
CA ALA A 520 30.80 -4.03 -23.21
C ALA A 520 32.30 -4.14 -23.50
N ASP A 521 33.12 -3.28 -22.89
CA ASP A 521 34.57 -3.24 -23.11
C ASP A 521 35.28 -4.47 -22.52
N CYS A 522 34.73 -5.03 -21.43
CA CYS A 522 35.33 -6.16 -20.72
C CYS A 522 34.52 -7.45 -20.80
N ASN A 523 33.38 -7.46 -21.48
CA ASN A 523 32.42 -8.56 -21.47
C ASN A 523 32.09 -9.02 -20.04
N TYR A 524 31.70 -8.06 -19.20
CA TYR A 524 31.64 -8.25 -17.75
C TYR A 524 30.22 -8.01 -17.22
N PRO A 525 29.37 -9.06 -17.11
CA PRO A 525 28.04 -8.95 -16.55
C PRO A 525 28.01 -8.93 -15.01
N ALA A 526 27.13 -8.09 -14.44
CA ALA A 526 26.97 -7.95 -13.01
C ALA A 526 25.49 -7.74 -12.60
N HIS A 527 25.09 -8.23 -11.42
CA HIS A 527 23.77 -7.92 -10.86
C HIS A 527 23.61 -6.40 -10.64
N LEU A 528 22.36 -5.91 -10.70
CA LEU A 528 22.03 -4.51 -10.38
C LEU A 528 22.57 -4.09 -9.01
N GLU A 529 22.37 -4.93 -8.00
CA GLU A 529 22.73 -4.62 -6.62
C GLU A 529 24.25 -4.62 -6.38
N CYS A 530 25.01 -5.40 -7.16
CA CYS A 530 26.47 -5.40 -7.12
C CYS A 530 27.06 -4.08 -7.63
N ILE A 531 26.42 -3.43 -8.61
CA ILE A 531 26.86 -2.14 -9.16
C ILE A 531 26.32 -0.96 -8.35
N LEU A 532 25.03 -0.99 -7.99
CA LEU A 532 24.34 0.12 -7.33
C LEU A 532 24.57 0.16 -5.81
N GLY A 533 24.93 -0.98 -5.22
CA GLY A 533 24.92 -1.20 -3.79
C GLY A 533 23.51 -1.37 -3.23
N LYS A 534 23.45 -1.68 -1.93
CA LYS A 534 22.19 -1.96 -1.21
C LYS A 534 21.29 -0.73 -1.03
N TYR A 535 21.89 0.47 -1.01
CA TYR A 535 21.19 1.73 -0.74
C TYR A 535 21.55 2.82 -1.75
N PRO A 536 21.17 2.67 -3.03
CA PRO A 536 21.58 3.59 -4.09
C PRO A 536 21.04 5.01 -3.93
N ASN A 537 19.90 5.15 -3.23
CA ASN A 537 19.23 6.43 -3.03
C ASN A 537 19.61 7.11 -1.69
N LEU A 538 20.65 6.60 -1.00
CA LEU A 538 21.21 7.23 0.19
C LEU A 538 22.59 7.85 -0.10
N LYS A 539 22.74 9.11 0.32
CA LYS A 539 24.04 9.79 0.40
C LYS A 539 24.56 9.68 1.83
N PHE A 540 25.62 8.91 2.03
CA PHE A 540 26.28 8.71 3.33
C PHE A 540 27.21 9.89 3.67
N GLY A 541 27.59 10.00 4.95
CA GLY A 541 28.60 10.96 5.42
C GLY A 541 28.06 12.32 5.88
N LYS A 542 26.80 12.68 5.58
CA LYS A 542 26.18 13.88 6.17
C LYS A 542 25.93 13.67 7.66
N THR A 543 26.36 14.62 8.48
CA THR A 543 26.24 14.59 9.93
C THR A 543 25.06 15.41 10.44
N PHE A 544 24.47 14.95 11.54
CA PHE A 544 23.27 15.51 12.13
C PHE A 544 23.41 15.59 13.64
N LYS A 545 22.95 16.70 14.25
CA LYS A 545 22.93 16.84 15.71
C LYS A 545 21.63 16.24 16.25
N TYR A 546 21.76 15.37 17.25
CA TYR A 546 20.63 14.77 17.95
C TYR A 546 20.75 15.01 19.44
N ASP A 547 19.64 15.23 20.15
CA ASP A 547 19.66 15.51 21.59
C ASP A 547 20.23 14.34 22.42
N ILE A 548 20.21 13.14 21.86
CA ILE A 548 20.73 11.91 22.49
C ILE A 548 22.26 11.83 22.50
N HIS A 549 22.96 12.67 21.73
CA HIS A 549 24.42 12.66 21.68
C HIS A 549 25.03 14.03 21.33
N GLN A 550 26.08 14.43 22.04
CA GLN A 550 26.65 15.77 21.93
C GLN A 550 27.33 16.03 20.57
N HIS A 551 27.94 15.02 19.96
CA HIS A 551 28.59 15.14 18.66
C HIS A 551 27.60 14.88 17.51
N PRO A 552 27.82 15.50 16.33
CA PRO A 552 27.07 15.17 15.13
C PRO A 552 27.25 13.70 14.72
N LEU A 553 26.15 13.02 14.42
CA LEU A 553 26.15 11.63 13.96
C LEU A 553 25.99 11.56 12.45
N ALA A 554 26.85 10.79 11.79
CA ALA A 554 26.75 10.49 10.36
C ALA A 554 25.91 9.23 10.12
N LEU A 555 25.06 9.25 9.09
CA LEU A 555 24.45 8.00 8.61
C LEU A 555 25.53 7.14 7.95
N VAL A 556 25.63 5.88 8.38
CA VAL A 556 26.60 4.89 7.89
C VAL A 556 25.94 3.56 7.58
N GLN A 557 26.56 2.79 6.70
CA GLN A 557 26.23 1.39 6.48
C GLN A 557 27.13 0.52 7.35
N LYS A 558 26.57 -0.13 8.38
CA LYS A 558 27.31 -1.02 9.29
C LYS A 558 26.50 -2.26 9.61
N THR A 559 27.08 -3.42 9.31
CA THR A 559 26.57 -4.74 9.70
C THR A 559 27.09 -5.10 11.09
N PHE A 560 26.24 -5.73 11.92
CA PHE A 560 26.62 -6.29 13.23
C PHE A 560 27.20 -5.28 14.25
N ALA A 561 26.85 -4.00 14.14
CA ALA A 561 27.26 -3.00 15.12
C ALA A 561 26.32 -3.00 16.36
N GLN A 562 26.90 -2.94 17.56
CA GLN A 562 26.13 -2.85 18.81
C GLN A 562 25.63 -1.42 19.04
N CYS A 563 24.35 -1.28 19.36
CA CYS A 563 23.75 0.02 19.66
C CYS A 563 24.06 0.45 21.09
N SER A 564 24.59 1.66 21.25
CA SER A 564 24.92 2.26 22.54
C SER A 564 23.68 2.51 23.43
N GLN A 565 22.48 2.57 22.85
CA GLN A 565 21.24 2.86 23.58
C GLN A 565 20.49 1.60 24.02
N CYS A 566 20.29 0.62 23.13
CA CYS A 566 19.51 -0.58 23.43
C CYS A 566 20.36 -1.82 23.73
N GLY A 567 21.68 -1.74 23.57
CA GLY A 567 22.62 -2.85 23.79
C GLY A 567 22.54 -3.97 22.75
N ASN A 568 21.54 -3.96 21.87
CA ASN A 568 21.36 -4.98 20.83
C ASN A 568 22.29 -4.76 19.65
N VAL A 569 22.74 -5.86 19.05
CA VAL A 569 23.46 -5.84 17.77
C VAL A 569 22.47 -5.55 16.64
N SER A 570 22.83 -4.63 15.74
CA SER A 570 21.99 -4.29 14.60
C SER A 570 21.83 -5.49 13.66
N VAL A 571 20.59 -5.90 13.45
CA VAL A 571 20.20 -6.78 12.34
C VAL A 571 20.00 -5.96 11.04
N GLU A 572 19.86 -4.65 11.16
CA GLU A 572 19.76 -3.72 10.04
C GLU A 572 21.13 -3.14 9.67
N ASP A 573 21.44 -3.03 8.38
CA ASP A 573 22.75 -2.54 7.91
C ASP A 573 22.89 -1.01 7.92
N LEU A 574 21.98 -0.27 8.57
CA LEU A 574 22.01 1.20 8.64
C LEU A 574 22.01 1.68 10.09
N ALA A 575 22.99 2.50 10.44
CA ALA A 575 23.14 3.08 11.76
C ALA A 575 23.61 4.55 11.68
N TYR A 576 23.54 5.25 12.80
CA TYR A 576 24.18 6.55 12.95
C TYR A 576 25.42 6.41 13.83
N GLU A 577 26.52 6.98 13.36
CA GLU A 577 27.83 6.86 13.99
C GLU A 577 28.44 8.23 14.26
N CYS A 578 28.99 8.39 15.46
CA CYS A 578 29.85 9.52 15.79
C CYS A 578 31.28 9.22 15.35
N ALA A 579 31.84 10.07 14.48
CA ALA A 579 33.22 9.95 14.04
C ALA A 579 34.25 10.22 15.16
N GLU A 580 33.85 10.93 16.22
CA GLU A 580 34.75 11.36 17.30
C GLU A 580 34.88 10.35 18.43
N CYS A 581 33.80 9.62 18.76
CA CYS A 581 33.79 8.75 19.94
C CYS A 581 33.24 7.34 19.71
N ASN A 582 33.14 6.89 18.45
CA ASN A 582 32.63 5.57 18.07
C ASN A 582 31.24 5.24 18.66
N PHE A 583 30.46 6.25 19.03
CA PHE A 583 29.07 6.09 19.46
C PHE A 583 28.23 5.64 18.28
N ILE A 584 27.53 4.52 18.40
CA ILE A 584 26.71 3.95 17.33
C ILE A 584 25.29 3.75 17.85
N ILE A 585 24.31 4.20 17.08
CA ILE A 585 22.90 4.07 17.45
C ILE A 585 22.05 3.59 16.28
N HIS A 586 21.11 2.69 16.57
CA HIS A 586 20.14 2.24 15.59
C HIS A 586 19.21 3.40 15.18
N ARG A 587 18.77 3.40 13.92
CA ARG A 587 17.83 4.41 13.41
C ARG A 587 16.53 4.52 14.22
N ARG A 588 16.08 3.41 14.82
CA ARG A 588 14.85 3.33 15.63
C ARG A 588 15.07 3.75 17.10
N CYS A 589 16.33 3.89 17.53
CA CYS A 589 16.69 4.29 18.89
C CYS A 589 16.98 5.80 19.00
N ILE A 590 16.91 6.53 17.88
CA ILE A 590 16.88 8.00 17.77
C ILE A 590 15.44 8.46 17.70
#